data_AF-I1H686-F1
#
_entry.id   AF-I1H686-F1
#
_cell.length_a   1.000
_cell.length_b   1.000
_cell.length_c   1.000
_cell.angle_alpha   90.00
_cell.angle_beta   90.00
_cell.angle_gamma   90.00
#
_symmetry.space_group_name_H-M   'P 1'
#
loop_
_entity.id
_entity.type
_entity.pdbx_description
1 polymer ?
#
loop_
_entity_poly.entity_id
_entity_poly.type
_entity_poly.pdbx_seq_one_letter_code
_entity_poly.pdbx_strand_id
1 'polypeptide(L)'
;MDGGGVAPTTTASWLARHREMYKRATRHPFTVSIRDGTVDLAAFKRWLGQDYMFVQEFVAFLASVLLKCCKQSESSDMEIILGGLASLSDELSWFKKEAAKWSVDLAGVSPLSSNMEYRRFLQSFGEPEISYTVAITTFWIIETVYQDSFAFCIEEGNKTPPELLGTCQRWGSPEFKQYCQALQQITDRCLANAPSDAVKSAEEAFLRVLDLEVGFWDMSSPERQQNPQKPSTVQLLE
;
A
#
# COMPACT_ATOMS: atom_id res chain seq x y z
N MET A 1 35.57 23.27 -11.31
CA MET A 1 34.63 22.51 -12.14
C MET A 1 34.47 21.16 -11.47
N ASP A 2 33.57 21.07 -10.49
CA ASP A 2 33.19 19.78 -9.90
C ASP A 2 31.78 19.46 -10.37
N GLY A 3 31.72 18.90 -11.58
CA GLY A 3 30.53 18.29 -12.16
C GLY A 3 30.30 16.92 -11.55
N GLY A 4 30.10 16.85 -10.23
CA GLY A 4 29.53 15.69 -9.58
C GLY A 4 28.06 15.58 -9.96
N GLY A 5 27.80 15.13 -11.19
CA GLY A 5 26.44 14.87 -11.67
C GLY A 5 25.83 13.78 -10.81
N VAL A 6 25.07 14.18 -9.80
CA VAL A 6 24.16 13.28 -9.08
C VAL A 6 23.20 12.74 -10.14
N ALA A 7 23.25 11.44 -10.38
CA ALA A 7 22.32 10.80 -11.31
C ALA A 7 20.89 11.20 -10.91
N PRO A 8 20.01 11.53 -11.87
CA PRO A 8 18.66 11.99 -11.57
C PRO A 8 17.97 10.98 -10.65
N THR A 9 17.41 11.46 -9.54
CA THR A 9 16.65 10.63 -8.60
C THR A 9 15.42 10.10 -9.30
N THR A 10 15.32 8.78 -9.44
CA THR A 10 14.17 8.08 -10.00
C THR A 10 13.56 7.14 -8.98
N THR A 11 12.29 6.80 -9.18
CA THR A 11 11.59 5.73 -8.46
C THR A 11 12.37 4.42 -8.47
N ALA A 12 12.96 4.04 -9.61
CA ALA A 12 13.81 2.86 -9.73
C ALA A 12 15.05 2.93 -8.83
N SER A 13 15.67 4.10 -8.70
CA SER A 13 16.82 4.30 -7.80
C SER A 13 16.43 4.15 -6.33
N TRP A 14 15.23 4.59 -5.94
CA TRP A 14 14.71 4.42 -4.58
C TRP A 14 14.34 2.97 -4.28
N LEU A 15 13.68 2.27 -5.21
CA LEU A 15 13.40 0.85 -5.09
C LEU A 15 14.69 0.03 -4.91
N ALA A 16 15.75 0.34 -5.65
CA ALA A 16 17.04 -0.32 -5.51
C ALA A 16 17.72 -0.02 -4.16
N ARG A 17 17.70 1.26 -3.73
CA ARG A 17 18.32 1.73 -2.47
C ARG A 17 17.62 1.15 -1.25
N HIS A 18 16.29 1.12 -1.26
CA HIS A 18 15.43 0.70 -0.15
C HIS A 18 14.84 -0.70 -0.35
N ARG A 19 15.52 -1.54 -1.14
CA ARG A 19 15.03 -2.85 -1.58
C ARG A 19 14.55 -3.77 -0.45
N GLU A 20 15.19 -3.73 0.71
CA GLU A 20 14.82 -4.61 1.84
C GLU A 20 13.52 -4.14 2.50
N MET A 21 13.29 -2.83 2.61
CA MET A 21 12.00 -2.28 3.07
C MET A 21 10.90 -2.59 2.05
N TYR A 22 11.18 -2.38 0.76
CA TYR A 22 10.23 -2.68 -0.30
C TYR A 22 9.85 -4.16 -0.33
N LYS A 23 10.83 -5.06 -0.18
CA LYS A 23 10.60 -6.50 -0.09
C LYS A 23 9.75 -6.87 1.13
N ARG A 24 9.96 -6.24 2.29
CA ARG A 24 9.13 -6.48 3.48
C ARG A 24 7.67 -6.07 3.25
N ALA A 25 7.44 -4.95 2.56
CA ALA A 25 6.10 -4.48 2.22
C ALA A 25 5.40 -5.33 1.15
N THR A 26 6.16 -5.93 0.21
CA THR A 26 5.59 -6.66 -0.94
C THR A 26 5.63 -8.20 -0.83
N ARG A 27 6.41 -8.74 0.11
CA ARG A 27 6.57 -10.18 0.38
C ARG A 27 6.35 -10.45 1.86
N HIS A 28 5.36 -9.78 2.44
CA HIS A 28 5.02 -9.92 3.85
C HIS A 28 4.56 -11.36 4.18
N PRO A 29 4.81 -11.89 5.39
CA PRO A 29 4.29 -13.20 5.82
C PRO A 29 2.80 -13.42 5.54
N PHE A 30 1.98 -12.38 5.60
CA PHE A 30 0.57 -12.44 5.21
C PHE A 30 0.39 -12.80 3.72
N THR A 31 1.03 -12.08 2.80
CA THR A 31 0.92 -12.33 1.35
C THR A 31 1.62 -13.63 0.94
N VAL A 32 2.72 -13.98 1.61
CA VAL A 32 3.36 -15.30 1.49
C VAL A 32 2.41 -16.41 1.90
N SER A 33 1.67 -16.26 3.01
CA SER A 33 0.69 -17.27 3.42
C SER A 33 -0.46 -17.43 2.42
N ILE A 34 -0.86 -16.35 1.72
CA ILE A 34 -1.84 -16.43 0.62
C ILE A 34 -1.25 -17.26 -0.52
N ARG A 35 -0.05 -16.89 -0.99
CA ARG A 35 0.64 -17.61 -2.07
C ARG A 35 0.82 -19.10 -1.76
N ASP A 36 1.20 -19.43 -0.53
CA ASP A 36 1.51 -20.80 -0.13
C ASP A 36 0.26 -21.64 0.20
N GLY A 37 -0.93 -21.03 0.18
CA GLY A 37 -2.19 -21.70 0.50
C GLY A 37 -2.38 -21.99 1.98
N THR A 38 -1.61 -21.32 2.85
CA THR A 38 -1.63 -21.53 4.31
C THR A 38 -2.25 -20.37 5.07
N VAL A 39 -2.80 -19.37 4.37
CA VAL A 39 -3.44 -18.21 4.99
C VAL A 39 -4.59 -18.65 5.89
N ASP A 40 -4.60 -18.13 7.11
CA ASP A 40 -5.74 -18.32 8.01
C ASP A 40 -6.93 -17.48 7.53
N LEU A 41 -8.11 -18.10 7.49
CA LEU A 41 -9.30 -17.42 7.01
C LEU A 41 -9.68 -16.23 7.90
N ALA A 42 -9.44 -16.30 9.21
CA ALA A 42 -9.72 -15.15 10.09
C ALA A 42 -8.76 -13.99 9.79
N ALA A 43 -7.50 -14.27 9.44
CA ALA A 43 -6.56 -13.26 8.96
C ALA A 43 -7.04 -12.58 7.66
N PHE A 44 -7.49 -13.38 6.69
CA PHE A 44 -8.05 -12.84 5.44
C PHE A 44 -9.29 -11.98 5.68
N LYS A 45 -10.24 -12.44 6.52
CA LYS A 45 -11.44 -11.66 6.87
C LYS A 45 -11.10 -10.36 7.61
N ARG A 46 -10.07 -10.38 8.46
CA ARG A 46 -9.57 -9.19 9.15
C ARG A 46 -9.00 -8.18 8.15
N TRP A 47 -8.13 -8.62 7.25
CA TRP A 47 -7.63 -7.79 6.15
C TRP A 47 -8.79 -7.18 5.36
N LEU A 48 -9.75 -8.00 4.91
CA LEU A 48 -10.89 -7.57 4.11
C LEU A 48 -11.71 -6.44 4.77
N GLY A 49 -11.97 -6.56 6.07
CA GLY A 49 -12.69 -5.55 6.83
C GLY A 49 -11.90 -4.25 7.02
N GLN A 50 -10.62 -4.36 7.36
CA GLN A 50 -9.76 -3.17 7.53
C GLN A 50 -9.48 -2.46 6.21
N ASP A 51 -9.26 -3.21 5.14
CA ASP A 51 -8.94 -2.68 3.82
C ASP A 51 -10.14 -1.96 3.20
N TYR A 52 -11.35 -2.44 3.45
CA TYR A 52 -12.56 -1.68 3.12
C TYR A 52 -12.56 -0.27 3.75
N MET A 53 -12.20 -0.15 5.04
CA MET A 53 -12.12 1.14 5.72
C MET A 53 -10.98 2.01 5.18
N PHE A 54 -9.85 1.39 4.82
CA PHE A 54 -8.73 2.08 4.20
C PHE A 54 -9.14 2.69 2.86
N VAL A 55 -9.81 1.92 1.99
CA VAL A 55 -10.25 2.38 0.68
C VAL A 55 -11.21 3.57 0.78
N GLN A 56 -12.07 3.62 1.81
CA GLN A 56 -12.92 4.80 2.04
C GLN A 56 -12.12 6.08 2.27
N GLU A 57 -11.00 6.01 3.00
CA GLU A 57 -10.09 7.14 3.18
C GLU A 57 -9.25 7.40 1.92
N PHE A 58 -8.86 6.34 1.22
CA PHE A 58 -8.11 6.41 -0.01
C PHE A 58 -8.84 7.19 -1.10
N VAL A 59 -10.19 7.12 -1.15
CA VAL A 59 -11.01 7.98 -2.03
C VAL A 59 -10.74 9.47 -1.78
N ALA A 60 -10.73 9.91 -0.53
CA ALA A 60 -10.49 11.31 -0.19
C ALA A 60 -9.05 11.74 -0.54
N PHE A 61 -8.09 10.84 -0.29
CA PHE A 61 -6.70 11.04 -0.70
C PHE A 61 -6.56 11.19 -2.22
N LEU A 62 -7.11 10.28 -3.03
CA LEU A 62 -7.04 10.37 -4.50
C LEU A 62 -7.74 11.63 -5.03
N ALA A 63 -8.86 12.03 -4.44
CA ALA A 63 -9.50 13.30 -4.77
C ALA A 63 -8.56 14.49 -4.50
N SER A 64 -7.80 14.48 -3.41
CA SER A 64 -6.79 15.51 -3.12
C SER A 64 -5.64 15.51 -4.15
N VAL A 65 -5.19 14.33 -4.58
CA VAL A 65 -4.16 14.16 -5.63
C VAL A 65 -4.68 14.75 -6.95
N LEU A 66 -5.91 14.44 -7.33
CA LEU A 66 -6.57 14.97 -8.52
C LEU A 66 -6.69 16.50 -8.47
N LEU A 67 -7.11 17.07 -7.34
CA LEU A 67 -7.18 18.52 -7.16
C LEU A 67 -5.80 19.18 -7.29
N LYS A 68 -4.74 18.57 -6.77
CA LYS A 68 -3.35 19.06 -6.92
C LYS A 68 -2.87 18.94 -8.38
N CYS A 69 -3.26 17.89 -9.09
CA CYS A 69 -3.02 17.70 -10.53
C CYS A 69 -3.72 18.81 -11.34
N CYS A 70 -4.98 19.12 -11.09
CA CYS A 70 -5.72 20.19 -11.80
C CYS A 70 -5.11 21.59 -11.66
N LYS A 71 -4.26 21.81 -10.63
CA LYS A 71 -3.55 23.07 -10.43
C LYS A 71 -2.21 23.14 -11.17
N GLN A 72 -1.76 22.04 -11.78
CA GLN A 72 -0.57 22.02 -12.62
C GLN A 72 -0.89 22.64 -13.99
N SER A 73 0.02 23.43 -14.53
CA SER A 73 -0.20 24.20 -15.76
C SER A 73 -0.33 23.37 -17.04
N GLU A 74 0.22 22.15 -17.07
CA GLU A 74 0.24 21.27 -18.24
C GLU A 74 0.33 19.79 -17.81
N SER A 75 -0.76 19.15 -17.38
CA SER A 75 -0.70 17.71 -17.09
C SER A 75 -1.74 16.90 -17.87
N SER A 76 -1.25 16.05 -18.76
CA SER A 76 -1.99 14.89 -19.30
C SER A 76 -2.23 13.81 -18.24
N ASP A 77 -1.74 14.00 -17.01
CA ASP A 77 -1.86 13.06 -15.89
C ASP A 77 -3.29 12.90 -15.38
N MET A 78 -4.13 13.92 -15.64
CA MET A 78 -5.48 14.00 -15.11
C MET A 78 -6.31 12.77 -15.46
N GLU A 79 -6.19 12.26 -16.68
CA GLU A 79 -6.93 11.07 -17.13
C GLU A 79 -6.53 9.81 -16.36
N ILE A 80 -5.23 9.65 -16.06
CA ILE A 80 -4.70 8.51 -15.30
C ILE A 80 -5.17 8.57 -13.84
N ILE A 81 -5.10 9.75 -13.22
CA ILE A 81 -5.53 9.93 -11.82
C ILE A 81 -7.05 9.80 -11.69
N LEU A 82 -7.80 10.39 -12.63
CA LEU A 82 -9.25 10.28 -12.69
C LEU A 82 -9.70 8.83 -12.92
N GLY A 83 -8.99 8.09 -13.78
CA GLY A 83 -9.24 6.66 -14.00
C GLY A 83 -9.09 5.83 -12.73
N GLY A 84 -8.07 6.09 -11.92
CA GLY A 84 -7.91 5.46 -10.60
C GLY A 84 -9.03 5.82 -9.63
N LEU A 85 -9.41 7.10 -9.55
CA LEU A 85 -10.51 7.51 -8.69
C LEU A 85 -11.84 6.87 -9.10
N ALA A 86 -12.09 6.73 -10.41
CA ALA A 86 -13.28 6.08 -10.95
C ALA A 86 -13.31 4.58 -10.59
N SER A 87 -12.16 3.89 -10.65
CA SER A 87 -12.08 2.45 -10.34
C SER A 87 -12.38 2.14 -8.87
N LEU A 88 -12.19 3.10 -7.94
CA LEU A 88 -12.54 2.93 -6.53
C LEU A 88 -14.04 2.71 -6.30
N SER A 89 -14.92 3.17 -7.19
CA SER A 89 -16.36 2.86 -7.11
C SER A 89 -16.62 1.36 -7.27
N ASP A 90 -15.96 0.74 -8.26
CA ASP A 90 -16.04 -0.69 -8.50
C ASP A 90 -15.33 -1.47 -7.38
N GLU A 91 -14.27 -0.90 -6.79
CA GLU A 91 -13.57 -1.46 -5.63
C GLU A 91 -14.45 -1.56 -4.40
N LEU A 92 -15.08 -0.45 -3.99
CA LEU A 92 -15.98 -0.43 -2.85
C LEU A 92 -17.15 -1.39 -3.05
N SER A 93 -17.62 -1.54 -4.28
CA SER A 93 -18.66 -2.51 -4.64
C SER A 93 -18.18 -3.95 -4.54
N TRP A 94 -16.92 -4.21 -4.94
CA TRP A 94 -16.27 -5.51 -4.79
C TRP A 94 -16.10 -5.88 -3.32
N PHE A 95 -15.58 -4.98 -2.47
CA PHE A 95 -15.43 -5.23 -1.03
C PHE A 95 -16.74 -5.61 -0.36
N LYS A 96 -17.85 -4.94 -0.69
CA LYS A 96 -19.18 -5.27 -0.15
C LYS A 96 -19.63 -6.69 -0.53
N LYS A 97 -19.40 -7.09 -1.79
CA LYS A 97 -19.74 -8.44 -2.27
C LYS A 97 -18.87 -9.50 -1.60
N GLU A 98 -17.57 -9.23 -1.49
CA GLU A 98 -16.62 -10.17 -0.89
C GLU A 98 -16.88 -10.31 0.62
N ALA A 99 -17.19 -9.21 1.32
CA ALA A 99 -17.59 -9.25 2.72
C ALA A 99 -18.86 -10.08 2.95
N ALA A 100 -19.86 -9.94 2.06
CA ALA A 100 -21.07 -10.77 2.12
C ALA A 100 -20.76 -12.26 1.90
N LYS A 101 -19.94 -12.60 0.90
CA LYS A 101 -19.47 -13.97 0.62
C LYS A 101 -18.78 -14.59 1.85
N TRP A 102 -17.99 -13.80 2.56
CA TRP A 102 -17.22 -14.26 3.72
C TRP A 102 -17.92 -14.04 5.07
N SER A 103 -19.16 -13.56 5.09
CA SER A 103 -19.91 -13.22 6.31
C SER A 103 -19.15 -12.27 7.24
N VAL A 104 -18.54 -11.23 6.65
CA VAL A 104 -17.88 -10.13 7.38
C VAL A 104 -18.87 -8.96 7.47
N ASP A 105 -19.22 -8.56 8.69
CA ASP A 105 -20.03 -7.36 8.94
C ASP A 105 -19.16 -6.11 8.88
N LEU A 106 -19.10 -5.47 7.70
CA LEU A 106 -18.32 -4.25 7.49
C LEU A 106 -18.74 -3.09 8.42
N ALA A 107 -20.00 -3.03 8.85
CA ALA A 107 -20.47 -1.97 9.74
C ALA A 107 -19.99 -2.16 11.19
N GLY A 108 -19.74 -3.41 11.59
CA GLY A 108 -19.21 -3.77 12.90
C GLY A 108 -17.68 -3.74 13.00
N VAL A 109 -16.94 -3.53 11.89
CA VAL A 109 -15.48 -3.47 11.91
C VAL A 109 -15.01 -2.17 12.55
N SER A 110 -14.23 -2.28 13.63
CA SER A 110 -13.53 -1.14 14.23
C SER A 110 -12.12 -1.01 13.64
N PRO A 111 -11.61 0.22 13.41
CA PRO A 111 -10.30 0.40 12.81
C PRO A 111 -9.20 0.03 13.82
N LEU A 112 -8.23 -0.77 13.39
CA LEU A 112 -7.06 -1.11 14.19
C LEU A 112 -6.05 0.04 14.18
N SER A 113 -5.07 -0.01 15.09
CA SER A 113 -4.06 1.05 15.24
C SER A 113 -3.32 1.36 13.93
N SER A 114 -2.85 0.34 13.22
CA SER A 114 -2.16 0.49 11.94
C SER A 114 -3.05 1.15 10.88
N ASN A 115 -4.33 0.77 10.82
CA ASN A 115 -5.30 1.37 9.90
C ASN A 115 -5.54 2.86 10.24
N MET A 116 -5.75 3.19 11.51
CA MET A 116 -5.91 4.58 11.95
C MET A 116 -4.68 5.44 11.63
N GLU A 117 -3.49 4.89 11.83
CA GLU A 117 -2.23 5.59 11.54
C GLU A 117 -2.08 5.86 10.04
N TYR A 118 -2.38 4.87 9.20
CA TYR A 118 -2.34 5.03 7.76
C TYR A 118 -3.37 6.06 7.28
N ARG A 119 -4.60 6.01 7.80
CA ARG A 119 -5.63 6.99 7.47
C ARG A 119 -5.24 8.42 7.86
N ARG A 120 -4.65 8.62 9.03
CA ARG A 120 -4.12 9.94 9.44
C ARG A 120 -3.03 10.44 8.48
N PHE A 121 -2.15 9.55 8.01
CA PHE A 121 -1.15 9.89 7.01
C PHE A 121 -1.83 10.34 5.70
N LEU A 122 -2.82 9.60 5.19
CA LEU A 122 -3.56 9.99 3.99
C LEU A 122 -4.33 11.30 4.14
N GLN A 123 -4.92 11.56 5.31
CA GLN A 123 -5.64 12.81 5.60
C GLN A 123 -4.75 14.05 5.49
N SER A 124 -3.47 13.94 5.84
CA SER A 124 -2.52 15.05 5.77
C SER A 124 -2.32 15.60 4.34
N PHE A 125 -2.66 14.83 3.30
CA PHE A 125 -2.56 15.26 1.90
C PHE A 125 -3.64 16.27 1.49
N GLY A 126 -4.65 16.47 2.32
CA GLY A 126 -5.59 17.59 2.20
C GLY A 126 -4.91 18.95 2.38
N GLU A 127 -3.77 19.00 3.09
CA GLU A 127 -3.07 20.25 3.39
C GLU A 127 -2.46 20.87 2.12
N PRO A 128 -2.58 22.21 1.95
CA PRO A 128 -2.07 22.90 0.76
C PRO A 128 -0.55 22.86 0.63
N GLU A 129 0.19 22.68 1.73
CA GLU A 129 1.65 22.62 1.78
C GLU A 129 2.21 21.34 1.16
N ILE A 130 1.43 20.25 1.10
CA ILE A 130 1.89 19.02 0.45
C ILE A 130 1.88 19.22 -1.07
N SER A 131 3.07 19.15 -1.68
CA SER A 131 3.24 19.35 -3.11
C SER A 131 2.63 18.20 -3.93
N TYR A 132 2.31 18.48 -5.20
CA TYR A 132 1.83 17.45 -6.12
C TYR A 132 2.84 16.30 -6.28
N THR A 133 4.15 16.60 -6.29
CA THR A 133 5.21 15.59 -6.37
C THR A 133 5.17 14.59 -5.21
N VAL A 134 4.97 15.06 -3.98
CA VAL A 134 4.86 14.19 -2.80
C VAL A 134 3.57 13.37 -2.88
N ALA A 135 2.46 13.99 -3.29
CA ALA A 135 1.16 13.35 -3.43
C ALA A 135 1.16 12.23 -4.48
N ILE A 136 1.67 12.49 -5.68
CA ILE A 136 1.72 11.49 -6.76
C ILE A 136 2.73 10.36 -6.47
N THR A 137 3.86 10.68 -5.81
CA THR A 137 4.80 9.67 -5.32
C THR A 137 4.13 8.73 -4.34
N THR A 138 3.40 9.29 -3.37
CA THR A 138 2.66 8.51 -2.37
C THR A 138 1.62 7.64 -3.04
N PHE A 139 0.84 8.19 -3.96
CA PHE A 139 -0.17 7.43 -4.69
C PHE A 139 0.45 6.25 -5.47
N TRP A 140 1.52 6.51 -6.22
CA TRP A 140 2.24 5.49 -6.97
C TRP A 140 2.72 4.34 -6.09
N ILE A 141 3.37 4.62 -4.95
CA ILE A 141 3.96 3.55 -4.14
C ILE A 141 2.91 2.70 -3.43
N ILE A 142 1.76 3.28 -3.03
CA ILE A 142 0.64 2.53 -2.44
C ILE A 142 0.14 1.48 -3.44
N GLU A 143 -0.21 1.93 -4.66
CA GLU A 143 -0.72 1.06 -5.72
C GLU A 143 0.31 -0.02 -6.11
N THR A 144 1.58 0.37 -6.21
CA THR A 144 2.66 -0.54 -6.61
C THR A 144 2.91 -1.63 -5.56
N VAL A 145 2.82 -1.31 -4.27
CA VAL A 145 2.96 -2.32 -3.20
C VAL A 145 1.84 -3.36 -3.29
N TYR A 146 0.59 -2.93 -3.50
CA TYR A 146 -0.52 -3.86 -3.70
C TYR A 146 -0.33 -4.70 -4.96
N GLN A 147 0.05 -4.06 -6.08
CA GLN A 147 0.28 -4.75 -7.35
C GLN A 147 1.32 -5.85 -7.21
N ASP A 148 2.50 -5.53 -6.67
CA ASP A 148 3.59 -6.49 -6.54
C ASP A 148 3.30 -7.57 -5.50
N SER A 149 2.54 -7.26 -4.45
CA SER A 149 2.09 -8.23 -3.44
C SER A 149 1.15 -9.27 -4.02
N PHE A 150 0.13 -8.83 -4.77
CA PHE A 150 -0.89 -9.74 -5.30
C PHE A 150 -0.45 -10.43 -6.60
N ALA A 151 0.39 -9.79 -7.42
CA ALA A 151 1.03 -10.47 -8.55
C ALA A 151 1.87 -11.66 -8.06
N PHE A 152 2.60 -11.48 -6.95
CA PHE A 152 3.32 -12.57 -6.30
C PHE A 152 2.42 -13.72 -5.84
N CYS A 153 1.18 -13.45 -5.42
CA CYS A 153 0.24 -14.50 -5.06
C CYS A 153 -0.23 -15.34 -6.26
N ILE A 154 -0.10 -14.86 -7.50
CA ILE A 154 -0.60 -15.56 -8.71
C ILE A 154 0.51 -15.92 -9.71
N GLU A 155 1.76 -15.61 -9.39
CA GLU A 155 2.93 -16.07 -10.13
C GLU A 155 2.99 -17.61 -10.25
N GLU A 156 3.77 -18.09 -11.21
CA GLU A 156 3.96 -19.53 -11.43
C GLU A 156 4.44 -20.23 -10.15
N GLY A 157 3.86 -21.41 -9.88
CA GLY A 157 4.16 -22.21 -8.70
C GLY A 157 3.45 -21.74 -7.41
N ASN A 158 2.52 -20.80 -7.48
CA ASN A 158 1.65 -20.48 -6.35
C ASN A 158 0.72 -21.66 -5.99
N LYS A 159 0.25 -21.65 -4.74
CA LYS A 159 -0.76 -22.54 -4.17
C LYS A 159 -1.93 -21.73 -3.60
N THR A 160 -2.19 -20.55 -4.18
CA THR A 160 -3.24 -19.66 -3.71
C THR A 160 -4.58 -20.38 -3.75
N PRO A 161 -5.38 -20.36 -2.66
CA PRO A 161 -6.65 -21.05 -2.61
C PRO A 161 -7.57 -20.57 -3.76
N PRO A 162 -8.26 -21.47 -4.48
CA PRO A 162 -9.09 -21.08 -5.62
C PRO A 162 -10.09 -19.96 -5.33
N GLU A 163 -10.64 -19.94 -4.12
CA GLU A 163 -11.59 -18.94 -3.64
C GLU A 163 -11.00 -17.56 -3.37
N LEU A 164 -9.66 -17.44 -3.30
CA LEU A 164 -8.90 -16.20 -3.15
C LEU A 164 -8.22 -15.73 -4.44
N LEU A 165 -8.18 -16.56 -5.49
CA LEU A 165 -7.56 -16.18 -6.78
C LEU A 165 -8.20 -14.93 -7.38
N GLY A 166 -9.53 -14.80 -7.32
CA GLY A 166 -10.22 -13.61 -7.82
C GLY A 166 -9.81 -12.33 -7.09
N THR A 167 -9.54 -12.41 -5.79
CA THR A 167 -8.99 -11.31 -5.00
C THR A 167 -7.60 -10.95 -5.48
N CYS A 168 -6.73 -11.95 -5.63
CA CYS A 168 -5.36 -11.73 -6.07
C CYS A 168 -5.28 -11.23 -7.53
N GLN A 169 -6.18 -11.66 -8.40
CA GLN A 169 -6.25 -11.18 -9.78
C GLN A 169 -6.64 -9.71 -9.88
N ARG A 170 -7.39 -9.16 -8.91
CA ARG A 170 -7.80 -7.75 -8.94
C ARG A 170 -6.57 -6.83 -9.02
N TRP A 171 -5.64 -6.98 -8.08
CA TRP A 171 -4.44 -6.16 -8.01
C TRP A 171 -3.20 -6.82 -8.63
N GLY A 172 -3.19 -8.15 -8.80
CA GLY A 172 -2.09 -8.87 -9.46
C GLY A 172 -2.15 -8.88 -10.98
N SER A 173 -3.20 -8.31 -11.58
CA SER A 173 -3.43 -8.36 -13.04
C SER A 173 -2.39 -7.57 -13.85
N PRO A 174 -2.11 -7.98 -15.10
CA PRO A 174 -1.31 -7.19 -16.03
C PRO A 174 -1.86 -5.78 -16.27
N GLU A 175 -3.18 -5.61 -16.28
CA GLU A 175 -3.86 -4.33 -16.46
C GLU A 175 -3.54 -3.37 -15.31
N PHE A 176 -3.64 -3.85 -14.06
CA PHE A 176 -3.28 -3.04 -12.90
C PHE A 176 -1.78 -2.73 -12.83
N LYS A 177 -0.94 -3.65 -13.29
CA LYS A 177 0.50 -3.40 -13.46
C LYS A 177 0.79 -2.28 -14.46
N GLN A 178 0.09 -2.25 -15.60
CA GLN A 178 0.22 -1.15 -16.57
C GLN A 178 -0.22 0.19 -15.96
N TYR A 179 -1.28 0.18 -15.14
CA TYR A 179 -1.72 1.36 -14.40
C TYR A 179 -0.64 1.88 -13.44
N CYS A 180 -0.05 1.00 -12.62
CA CYS A 180 1.04 1.36 -11.71
C CYS A 180 2.28 1.90 -12.45
N GLN A 181 2.60 1.34 -13.63
CA GLN A 181 3.67 1.84 -14.49
C GLN A 181 3.39 3.25 -15.04
N ALA A 182 2.14 3.56 -15.38
CA ALA A 182 1.75 4.90 -15.79
C ALA A 182 1.93 5.91 -14.64
N LEU A 183 1.52 5.56 -13.42
CA LEU A 183 1.78 6.37 -12.21
C LEU A 183 3.27 6.55 -11.94
N GLN A 184 4.08 5.51 -12.16
CA GLN A 184 5.53 5.57 -12.01
C GLN A 184 6.15 6.59 -12.96
N GLN A 185 5.74 6.60 -14.22
CA GLN A 185 6.24 7.54 -15.23
C GLN A 185 5.89 8.99 -14.88
N ILE A 186 4.68 9.24 -14.38
CA ILE A 186 4.28 10.56 -13.87
C ILE A 186 5.19 10.96 -12.71
N THR A 187 5.39 10.05 -11.76
CA THR A 187 6.21 10.27 -10.57
C THR A 187 7.65 10.60 -10.94
N ASP A 188 8.28 9.81 -11.81
CA ASP A 188 9.65 10.07 -12.30
C ASP A 188 9.78 11.44 -12.97
N ARG A 189 8.79 11.83 -13.80
CA ARG A 189 8.78 13.16 -14.42
C ARG A 189 8.63 14.27 -13.39
N CYS A 190 7.79 14.09 -12.37
CA CYS A 190 7.64 15.05 -11.29
C CYS A 190 8.92 15.19 -10.47
N LEU A 191 9.57 14.08 -10.10
CA LEU A 191 10.82 14.07 -9.35
C LEU A 191 11.96 14.77 -10.10
N ALA A 192 12.05 14.57 -11.41
CA ALA A 192 13.08 15.20 -12.24
C ALA A 192 12.98 16.73 -12.31
N ASN A 193 11.78 17.29 -12.11
CA ASN A 193 11.51 18.74 -12.23
C ASN A 193 11.25 19.42 -10.87
N ALA A 194 11.16 18.64 -9.79
CA ALA A 194 10.85 19.15 -8.46
C ALA A 194 12.09 19.78 -7.79
N PRO A 195 11.89 20.80 -6.93
CA PRO A 195 12.96 21.32 -6.10
C PRO A 195 13.43 20.27 -5.09
N SER A 196 14.68 20.39 -4.61
CA SER A 196 15.34 19.36 -3.79
C SER A 196 14.61 19.04 -2.48
N ASP A 197 13.95 20.03 -1.88
CA ASP A 197 13.12 19.86 -0.69
C ASP A 197 11.88 19.01 -0.98
N ALA A 198 11.19 19.24 -2.10
CA ALA A 198 10.06 18.42 -2.53
C ALA A 198 10.48 16.97 -2.86
N VAL A 199 11.65 16.77 -3.49
CA VAL A 199 12.21 15.42 -3.72
C VAL A 199 12.51 14.71 -2.40
N LYS A 200 13.08 15.42 -1.42
CA LYS A 200 13.33 14.87 -0.09
C LYS A 200 12.04 14.47 0.62
N SER A 201 11.04 15.34 0.65
CA SER A 201 9.73 15.05 1.25
C SER A 201 9.02 13.89 0.54
N ALA A 202 9.22 13.74 -0.78
CA ALA A 202 8.69 12.61 -1.54
C ALA A 202 9.37 11.29 -1.17
N GLU A 203 10.70 11.28 -0.96
CA GLU A 203 11.42 10.10 -0.46
C GLU A 203 10.97 9.73 0.96
N GLU A 204 10.76 10.72 1.83
CA GLU A 204 10.23 10.51 3.19
C GLU A 204 8.82 9.89 3.16
N ALA A 205 7.94 10.39 2.29
CA ALA A 205 6.60 9.83 2.10
C ALA A 205 6.65 8.41 1.51
N PHE A 206 7.54 8.16 0.54
CA PHE A 206 7.78 6.81 -0.01
C PHE A 206 8.17 5.82 1.09
N LEU A 207 9.16 6.17 1.92
CA LEU A 207 9.60 5.33 3.04
C LEU A 207 8.49 5.12 4.06
N ARG A 208 7.69 6.16 4.32
CA ARG A 208 6.56 6.09 5.23
C ARG A 208 5.48 5.14 4.74
N VAL A 209 5.16 5.12 3.44
CA VAL A 209 4.23 4.13 2.88
C VAL A 209 4.74 2.72 3.12
N LEU A 210 6.02 2.43 2.83
CA LEU A 210 6.56 1.08 3.02
C LEU A 210 6.44 0.59 4.48
N ASP A 211 6.63 1.48 5.44
CA ASP A 211 6.47 1.19 6.87
C ASP A 211 4.99 0.95 7.24
N LEU A 212 4.10 1.82 6.77
CA LEU A 212 2.65 1.71 6.98
C LEU A 212 2.08 0.42 6.38
N GLU A 213 2.52 0.04 5.18
CA GLU A 213 2.14 -1.21 4.50
C GLU A 213 2.52 -2.43 5.34
N VAL A 214 3.76 -2.47 5.86
CA VAL A 214 4.17 -3.57 6.76
C VAL A 214 3.27 -3.63 8.00
N GLY A 215 3.00 -2.50 8.65
CA GLY A 215 2.08 -2.45 9.80
C GLY A 215 0.65 -2.86 9.46
N PHE A 216 0.20 -2.60 8.22
CA PHE A 216 -1.10 -2.98 7.70
C PHE A 216 -1.21 -4.49 7.44
N TRP A 217 -0.15 -5.10 6.90
CA TRP A 217 -0.08 -6.55 6.76
C TRP A 217 0.06 -7.27 8.10
N ASP A 218 0.83 -6.71 9.04
CA ASP A 218 1.01 -7.25 10.39
C ASP A 218 -0.32 -7.34 11.13
N MET A 219 -1.15 -6.28 11.09
CA MET A 219 -2.45 -6.30 11.77
C MET A 219 -3.41 -7.35 11.22
N SER A 220 -3.19 -7.83 9.99
CA SER A 220 -4.04 -8.87 9.39
C SER A 220 -3.76 -10.24 10.02
N SER A 221 -2.52 -10.48 10.46
CA SER A 221 -2.14 -11.73 11.13
C SER A 221 -2.72 -11.79 12.54
N PRO A 222 -3.12 -12.97 13.06
CA PRO A 222 -3.46 -13.09 14.47
C PRO A 222 -2.26 -12.69 15.33
N GLU A 223 -2.50 -11.97 16.42
CA GLU A 223 -1.46 -11.66 17.40
C GLU A 223 -0.76 -12.97 17.81
N ARG A 224 0.57 -13.01 17.67
CA ARG A 224 1.35 -14.08 18.30
C ARG A 224 1.04 -13.99 19.78
N GLN A 225 0.35 -14.99 20.34
CA GLN A 225 0.25 -15.16 21.79
C GLN A 225 1.68 -15.15 22.32
N GLN A 226 2.10 -14.03 22.90
CA GLN A 226 3.30 -13.98 23.70
C GLN A 226 3.02 -14.86 24.90
N ASN A 227 3.56 -16.07 24.87
CA ASN A 227 3.48 -16.99 25.98
C ASN A 227 4.12 -16.27 27.18
N PRO A 228 3.40 -16.00 28.29
CA PRO A 228 4.03 -15.41 29.46
C PRO A 228 5.09 -16.38 29.95
N GLN A 229 6.36 -15.97 29.91
CA GLN A 229 7.45 -16.75 30.50
C GLN A 229 7.06 -17.03 31.96
N LYS A 230 6.89 -18.31 32.29
CA LYS A 230 6.77 -18.74 33.69
C LYS A 230 8.02 -18.26 34.45
N PRO A 231 7.87 -17.65 35.64
CA PRO A 231 9.02 -17.30 36.44
C PRO A 231 9.78 -18.58 36.81
N SER A 232 11.09 -18.56 36.58
CA SER A 232 12.00 -19.64 36.97
C SER A 232 12.01 -19.74 38.49
N THR A 233 11.52 -20.85 39.02
CA THR A 233 11.66 -21.18 40.45
C THR A 233 13.14 -21.43 40.72
N VAL A 234 13.83 -20.43 41.26
CA VAL A 234 15.15 -20.62 41.88
C VAL A 234 14.93 -21.47 43.13
N GLN A 235 15.42 -22.71 43.10
CA GLN A 235 15.59 -23.55 44.28
C GLN A 235 16.61 -22.86 45.19
N LEU A 236 16.17 -22.42 46.37
CA LEU A 236 17.01 -22.06 47.49
C LEU A 236 17.25 -23.32 48.33
N LEU A 237 18.48 -23.81 48.22
CA LEU A 237 19.33 -24.48 49.21
C LEU A 237 18.69 -24.94 50.54
N GLU A 238 18.75 -26.25 50.78
CA GLU A 238 19.20 -26.84 52.06
C GLU A 238 20.35 -27.80 51.77
#